data_AF-A0A0A3APL7-F1
#
_entry.id   AF-A0A0A3APL7-F1
#
_cell.length_a   1.000
_cell.length_b   1.000
_cell.length_c   1.000
_cell.angle_alpha   90.00
_cell.angle_beta   90.00
_cell.angle_gamma   90.00
#
_symmetry.space_group_name_H-M   'P 1'
#
loop_
_entity.id
_entity.type
_entity.pdbx_description
1 polymer ?
#
loop_
_entity_poly.entity_id
_entity_poly.type
_entity_poly.pdbx_seq_one_letter_code
_entity_poly.pdbx_strand_id
1 'polypeptide(L)'
;MKVLLVLLIFSLNGCYLANGSPPDTDYWLKNGKKLSFKDNQNCGNQIFPNLGDRYIYLYKKRHQVGFIEFYKNKAESDEYNFYIEKAFRLLRQCYYDLGYRFRPPLYWCLAQDGDNTKICMENMKYRN
;
A
#
# COMPACT_ATOMS: atom_id res chain seq x y z
N MET A 1 -26.28 -32.13 -15.60
CA MET A 1 -25.82 -31.94 -14.20
C MET A 1 -24.31 -31.73 -14.05
N LYS A 2 -23.43 -32.49 -14.72
CA LYS A 2 -21.96 -32.31 -14.56
C LYS A 2 -21.43 -30.94 -15.03
N VAL A 3 -21.97 -30.38 -16.10
CA VAL A 3 -21.55 -29.07 -16.66
C VAL A 3 -21.95 -27.89 -15.74
N LEU A 4 -23.11 -27.98 -15.09
CA LEU A 4 -23.59 -26.95 -14.16
C LEU A 4 -22.70 -26.86 -12.90
N LEU A 5 -22.18 -28.00 -12.44
CA LEU A 5 -21.24 -28.08 -11.31
C LEU A 5 -19.90 -27.41 -11.63
N VAL A 6 -19.41 -27.56 -12.87
CA VAL A 6 -18.17 -26.90 -13.34
C VAL A 6 -18.35 -25.38 -13.40
N LEU A 7 -19.49 -24.89 -13.93
CA LEU A 7 -19.78 -23.46 -13.99
C LEU A 7 -19.91 -22.82 -12.59
N LEU A 8 -20.46 -23.55 -11.62
CA LEU A 8 -20.58 -23.07 -10.24
C LEU A 8 -19.20 -22.90 -9.57
N ILE A 9 -18.24 -23.78 -9.85
CA ILE A 9 -16.86 -23.71 -9.31
C ILE A 9 -16.12 -22.50 -9.87
N PHE A 10 -16.28 -22.17 -11.16
CA PHE A 10 -15.72 -20.94 -11.73
C PHE A 10 -16.39 -19.68 -11.17
N SER A 11 -17.69 -19.74 -10.86
CA SER A 11 -18.46 -18.63 -10.30
C SER A 11 -18.06 -18.30 -8.85
N LEU A 12 -17.73 -19.31 -8.04
CA LEU A 12 -17.35 -19.14 -6.63
C LEU A 12 -15.94 -18.58 -6.43
N ASN A 13 -15.07 -18.68 -7.44
CA ASN A 13 -13.74 -18.05 -7.42
C ASN A 13 -13.75 -16.59 -7.90
N GLY A 14 -14.89 -16.08 -8.38
CA GLY A 14 -15.03 -14.72 -8.90
C GLY A 14 -15.17 -13.62 -7.85
N CYS A 15 -15.35 -13.96 -6.56
CA CYS A 15 -15.57 -12.97 -5.50
C CYS A 15 -14.37 -12.05 -5.19
N TYR A 16 -13.19 -12.31 -5.77
CA TYR A 16 -12.03 -11.43 -5.60
C TYR A 16 -12.06 -10.19 -6.50
N LEU A 17 -12.79 -10.24 -7.63
CA LEU A 17 -12.73 -9.21 -8.66
C LEU A 17 -13.48 -7.92 -8.30
N ALA A 18 -14.44 -7.96 -7.37
CA ALA A 18 -15.26 -6.79 -7.04
C ALA A 18 -14.71 -5.93 -5.88
N ASN A 19 -13.86 -6.49 -5.01
CA ASN A 19 -13.37 -5.80 -3.81
C ASN A 19 -11.96 -5.22 -3.93
N GLY A 20 -11.32 -5.41 -5.10
CA GLY A 20 -9.92 -5.05 -5.31
C GLY A 20 -8.96 -5.92 -4.47
N SER A 21 -7.69 -5.85 -4.84
CA SER A 21 -6.62 -6.53 -4.14
C SER A 21 -6.41 -5.95 -2.74
N PRO A 22 -6.09 -6.77 -1.72
CA PRO A 22 -5.71 -6.28 -0.40
C PRO A 22 -4.52 -5.30 -0.45
N PRO A 23 -4.36 -4.41 0.54
CA PRO A 23 -3.22 -3.50 0.60
C PRO A 23 -1.89 -4.26 0.77
N ASP A 24 -0.79 -3.67 0.33
CA ASP A 24 0.54 -4.30 0.40
C ASP A 24 1.00 -4.57 1.84
N THR A 25 0.53 -3.76 2.80
CA THR A 25 0.77 -3.89 4.24
C THR A 25 0.36 -5.26 4.80
N ASP A 26 -0.62 -5.93 4.19
CA ASP A 26 -1.05 -7.27 4.58
C ASP A 26 -0.01 -8.36 4.29
N TYR A 27 0.95 -8.06 3.42
CA TYR A 27 2.00 -9.00 3.00
C TYR A 27 3.35 -8.72 3.66
N TRP A 28 3.43 -7.75 4.57
CA TRP A 28 4.57 -7.57 5.46
C TRP A 28 4.41 -8.48 6.68
N LEU A 29 5.22 -9.54 6.74
CA LEU A 29 5.09 -10.60 7.74
C LEU A 29 6.30 -10.69 8.67
N LYS A 30 6.05 -10.81 9.97
CA LYS A 30 7.05 -11.14 11.00
C LYS A 30 6.56 -12.35 11.78
N ASN A 31 7.33 -13.44 11.75
CA ASN A 31 6.94 -14.72 12.38
C ASN A 31 5.53 -15.20 11.97
N GLY A 32 5.20 -15.06 10.68
CA GLY A 32 3.90 -15.45 10.12
C GLY A 32 2.73 -14.51 10.46
N LYS A 33 2.97 -13.42 11.21
CA LYS A 33 1.93 -12.43 11.56
C LYS A 33 2.06 -11.18 10.69
N LYS A 34 0.93 -10.61 10.30
CA LYS A 34 0.85 -9.35 9.55
C LYS A 34 1.42 -8.18 10.35
N LEU A 35 1.82 -7.13 9.63
CA LEU A 35 2.23 -5.85 10.20
C LEU A 35 1.20 -5.37 11.22
N SER A 36 1.65 -5.20 12.47
CA SER A 36 0.78 -4.74 13.54
C SER A 36 0.45 -3.26 13.35
N PHE A 37 -0.76 -2.85 13.76
CA PHE A 37 -1.15 -1.44 13.75
C PHE A 37 -0.15 -0.56 14.54
N LYS A 38 0.34 -1.07 15.67
CA LYS A 38 1.32 -0.37 16.52
C LYS A 38 2.63 -0.14 15.79
N ASP A 39 3.17 -1.15 15.11
CA ASP A 39 4.43 -1.02 14.39
C ASP A 39 4.29 -0.09 13.17
N ASN A 40 3.18 -0.23 12.44
CA ASN A 40 2.85 0.66 11.33
C ASN A 40 2.77 2.13 11.80
N GLN A 41 2.06 2.38 12.91
CA GLN A 41 1.94 3.71 13.50
C GLN A 41 3.29 4.24 13.99
N ASN A 42 4.10 3.40 14.64
CA ASN A 42 5.43 3.79 15.10
C ASN A 42 6.32 4.24 13.93
N CYS A 43 6.38 3.47 12.84
CA CYS A 43 7.13 3.87 11.65
C CYS A 43 6.56 5.17 11.03
N GLY A 44 5.23 5.29 10.94
CA GLY A 44 4.57 6.51 10.44
C GLY A 44 4.93 7.76 11.24
N ASN A 45 4.88 7.66 12.57
CA ASN A 45 5.22 8.76 13.48
C ASN A 45 6.69 9.19 13.40
N GLN A 46 7.58 8.27 13.03
CA GLN A 46 9.00 8.59 12.81
C GLN A 46 9.25 9.22 11.44
N ILE A 47 8.46 8.89 10.42
CA ILE A 47 8.74 9.27 9.04
C ILE A 47 8.02 10.57 8.66
N PHE A 48 6.70 10.63 8.81
CA PHE A 48 5.90 11.73 8.25
C PHE A 48 6.25 13.11 8.82
N PRO A 49 6.46 13.30 10.12
CA PRO A 49 6.90 14.58 10.67
C PRO A 49 8.27 15.04 10.15
N ASN A 50 9.13 14.09 9.73
CA ASN A 50 10.49 14.34 9.28
C ASN A 50 10.62 14.51 7.76
N LEU A 51 9.50 14.56 7.02
CA LEU A 51 9.51 14.87 5.57
C LEU A 51 9.74 16.35 5.27
N GLY A 52 9.71 17.21 6.29
CA GLY A 52 10.01 18.64 6.22
C GLY A 52 8.77 19.54 6.24
N ASP A 53 8.99 20.83 6.52
CA ASP A 53 7.92 21.81 6.72
C ASP A 53 7.00 21.96 5.52
N ARG A 54 7.55 21.80 4.30
CA ARG A 54 6.76 21.87 3.06
C ARG A 54 5.74 20.75 2.96
N TYR A 55 6.12 19.52 3.32
CA TYR A 55 5.17 18.41 3.42
C TYR A 55 4.08 18.70 4.46
N ILE A 56 4.47 19.18 5.65
CA ILE A 56 3.53 19.51 6.74
C ILE A 56 2.53 20.58 6.29
N TYR A 57 2.98 21.60 5.57
CA TYR A 57 2.12 22.61 4.96
C TYR A 57 1.10 21.99 4.00
N LEU A 58 1.56 21.18 3.03
CA LEU A 58 0.69 20.55 2.04
C LEU A 58 -0.32 19.60 2.68
N TYR A 59 0.12 18.81 3.67
CA TYR A 59 -0.75 17.93 4.46
C TYR A 59 -1.86 18.71 5.16
N LYS A 60 -1.52 19.79 5.88
CA LYS A 60 -2.50 20.66 6.55
C LYS A 60 -3.45 21.30 5.55
N LYS A 61 -2.93 21.83 4.44
CA LYS A 61 -3.74 22.44 3.38
C LYS A 61 -4.74 21.45 2.81
N ARG A 62 -4.33 20.23 2.46
CA ARG A 62 -5.20 19.15 1.97
C ARG A 62 -6.33 18.84 2.96
N HIS A 63 -6.04 18.82 4.26
CA HIS A 63 -7.05 18.64 5.30
C HIS A 63 -8.02 19.82 5.42
N GLN A 64 -7.56 21.05 5.21
CA GLN A 64 -8.36 22.27 5.30
C GLN A 64 -9.30 22.45 4.10
N VAL A 65 -8.80 22.25 2.88
CA VAL A 65 -9.58 22.49 1.65
C VAL A 65 -10.32 21.24 1.17
N GLY A 66 -9.95 20.06 1.69
CA GLY A 66 -10.51 18.78 1.28
C GLY A 66 -9.82 18.17 0.06
N PHE A 67 -10.04 16.87 -0.13
CA PHE A 67 -9.38 16.08 -1.19
C PHE A 67 -9.66 16.64 -2.59
N ILE A 68 -10.93 16.84 -2.95
CA ILE A 68 -11.30 17.26 -4.32
C ILE A 68 -10.66 18.60 -4.67
N GLU A 69 -10.70 19.58 -3.76
CA GLU A 69 -10.19 20.92 -4.02
C GLU A 69 -8.66 20.95 -4.08
N PHE A 70 -7.98 20.21 -3.18
CA PHE A 70 -6.52 20.16 -3.15
C PHE A 70 -5.94 19.65 -4.47
N TYR A 71 -6.54 18.61 -5.05
CA TYR A 71 -6.07 17.99 -6.29
C TYR A 71 -6.41 18.78 -7.56
N LYS A 72 -7.19 19.87 -7.48
CA LYS A 72 -7.31 20.83 -8.59
C LYS A 72 -6.01 21.61 -8.82
N ASN A 73 -5.24 21.86 -7.76
CA ASN A 73 -3.91 22.46 -7.89
C ASN A 73 -2.87 21.37 -8.20
N LYS A 74 -2.70 21.09 -9.48
CA LYS A 74 -1.81 20.01 -9.96
C LYS A 74 -0.39 20.10 -9.42
N ALA A 75 0.19 21.30 -9.36
CA ALA A 75 1.58 21.47 -8.92
C ALA A 75 1.76 21.05 -7.44
N GLU A 76 0.88 21.50 -6.56
CA GLU A 76 0.93 21.14 -5.15
C GLU A 76 0.51 19.69 -4.90
N SER A 77 -0.43 19.16 -5.67
CA SER A 77 -0.82 17.75 -5.56
C SER A 77 0.30 16.81 -6.00
N ASP A 78 1.00 17.14 -7.09
CA ASP A 78 2.12 16.35 -7.58
C ASP A 78 3.30 16.40 -6.59
N GLU A 79 3.58 17.58 -6.03
CA GLU A 79 4.57 17.74 -4.96
C GLU A 79 4.22 16.93 -3.71
N TYR A 80 2.96 16.99 -3.27
CA TYR A 80 2.48 16.20 -2.13
C TYR A 80 2.62 14.70 -2.40
N ASN A 81 2.22 14.22 -3.58
CA ASN A 81 2.35 12.82 -3.96
C ASN A 81 3.81 12.37 -3.96
N PHE A 82 4.75 13.22 -4.41
CA PHE A 82 6.18 12.93 -4.32
C PHE A 82 6.65 12.70 -2.87
N TYR A 83 6.21 13.53 -1.91
CA TYR A 83 6.50 13.30 -0.50
C TYR A 83 5.91 11.99 0.02
N ILE A 84 4.69 11.64 -0.39
CA ILE A 84 4.04 10.38 -0.02
C ILE A 84 4.79 9.17 -0.57
N GLU A 85 5.22 9.20 -1.83
CA GLU A 85 6.05 8.13 -2.41
C GLU A 85 7.38 7.96 -1.65
N LYS A 86 8.04 9.07 -1.29
CA LYS A 86 9.24 9.05 -0.45
C LYS A 86 8.94 8.43 0.91
N ALA A 87 7.85 8.81 1.56
CA ALA A 87 7.43 8.27 2.85
C ALA A 87 7.20 6.76 2.78
N PHE A 88 6.53 6.27 1.75
CA PHE A 88 6.29 4.83 1.58
C PHE A 88 7.58 4.05 1.39
N ARG A 89 8.60 4.58 0.69
CA ARG A 89 9.92 3.92 0.61
C ARG A 89 10.57 3.78 1.99
N LEU A 90 10.51 4.84 2.80
CA LEU A 90 11.05 4.85 4.16
C LEU A 90 10.28 3.91 5.09
N LEU A 91 8.95 3.84 4.95
CA LEU A 91 8.09 2.96 5.75
C LEU A 91 8.48 1.50 5.54
N ARG A 92 8.72 1.11 4.29
CA ARG A 92 9.11 -0.27 3.93
C ARG A 92 10.48 -0.64 4.49
N GLN A 93 11.41 0.31 4.51
CA GLN A 93 12.69 0.12 5.20
C GLN A 93 12.47 -0.07 6.71
N CYS A 94 11.66 0.79 7.35
CA CYS A 94 11.34 0.67 8.77
C CYS A 94 10.71 -0.69 9.12
N TYR A 95 9.76 -1.17 8.30
CA TYR A 95 9.17 -2.50 8.49
C TYR A 95 10.24 -3.60 8.42
N TYR A 96 11.13 -3.52 7.43
CA TYR A 96 12.23 -4.46 7.27
C TYR A 96 13.17 -4.48 8.48
N ASP A 97 13.53 -3.31 8.99
CA ASP A 97 14.40 -3.13 10.16
C ASP A 97 13.75 -3.66 11.44
N LEU A 98 12.42 -3.57 11.55
CA LEU A 98 11.64 -4.22 12.63
C LEU A 98 11.56 -5.75 12.49
N GLY A 99 12.11 -6.33 11.42
CA GLY A 99 12.15 -7.77 11.16
C GLY A 99 10.96 -8.30 10.36
N TYR A 100 10.16 -7.43 9.74
CA TYR A 100 9.15 -7.86 8.77
C TYR A 100 9.81 -8.21 7.44
N ARG A 101 9.18 -9.12 6.69
CA ARG A 101 9.57 -9.49 5.33
C ARG A 101 8.38 -9.38 4.41
N PHE A 102 8.62 -8.83 3.23
CA PHE A 102 7.58 -8.70 2.22
C PHE A 102 7.37 -10.05 1.51
N ARG A 103 6.20 -10.65 1.72
CA ARG A 103 5.84 -12.00 1.26
C ARG A 103 4.46 -12.04 0.59
N PRO A 104 4.27 -11.32 -0.54
CA PRO A 104 3.03 -11.38 -1.29
C PRO A 104 2.91 -12.73 -2.02
N PRO A 105 1.69 -13.24 -2.23
CA PRO A 105 1.45 -14.32 -3.17
C PRO A 105 1.56 -13.82 -4.62
N LEU A 106 1.96 -14.70 -5.54
CA LEU A 106 2.17 -14.33 -6.95
C LEU A 106 0.91 -13.74 -7.59
N TYR A 107 -0.27 -14.27 -7.28
CA TYR A 107 -1.52 -13.77 -7.84
C TYR A 107 -1.78 -12.30 -7.47
N TRP A 108 -1.33 -11.86 -6.29
CA TRP A 108 -1.48 -10.46 -5.87
C TRP A 108 -0.55 -9.55 -6.67
N CYS A 109 0.71 -9.97 -6.87
CA CYS A 109 1.66 -9.22 -7.70
C CYS A 109 1.21 -9.06 -9.16
N LEU A 110 0.41 -10.00 -9.67
CA LEU A 110 -0.08 -10.02 -11.05
C LEU A 110 -1.47 -9.40 -11.23
N ALA A 111 -2.12 -8.98 -10.14
CA ALA A 111 -3.42 -8.35 -10.23
C ALA A 111 -3.32 -6.99 -10.93
N GLN A 112 -4.27 -6.71 -11.84
CA GLN A 112 -4.29 -5.52 -12.70
C GLN A 112 -5.17 -4.39 -12.16
N ASP A 113 -5.59 -4.47 -10.90
CA ASP A 113 -6.51 -3.56 -10.24
C ASP A 113 -5.80 -2.43 -9.45
N GLY A 114 -4.51 -2.20 -9.74
CA GLY A 114 -3.70 -1.16 -9.12
C GLY A 114 -2.21 -1.29 -9.44
N ASP A 115 -1.38 -0.72 -8.57
CA ASP A 115 0.09 -0.70 -8.72
C ASP A 115 0.78 -1.95 -8.14
N ASN A 116 0.06 -3.06 -7.94
CA ASN A 116 0.57 -4.23 -7.21
C ASN A 116 1.84 -4.81 -7.84
N THR A 117 1.92 -4.86 -9.17
CA THR A 117 3.12 -5.32 -9.87
C THR A 117 4.34 -4.46 -9.54
N LYS A 118 4.19 -3.13 -9.59
CA LYS A 118 5.26 -2.18 -9.25
C LYS A 118 5.68 -2.31 -7.79
N ILE A 119 4.70 -2.36 -6.87
CA ILE A 119 4.94 -2.55 -5.43
C ILE A 119 5.69 -3.87 -5.19
N CYS A 120 5.29 -4.95 -5.85
CA CYS A 120 6.01 -6.21 -5.77
C CYS A 120 7.45 -6.05 -6.20
N MET A 121 7.69 -5.57 -7.42
CA MET A 121 9.05 -5.39 -7.96
C MET A 121 9.94 -4.55 -7.03
N GLU A 122 9.43 -3.43 -6.50
CA GLU A 122 10.19 -2.55 -5.60
C GLU A 122 10.54 -3.22 -4.26
N ASN A 123 9.69 -4.11 -3.76
CA ASN A 123 9.79 -4.67 -2.42
C ASN A 123 10.33 -6.10 -2.36
N MET A 124 10.54 -6.75 -3.51
CA MET A 124 11.17 -8.08 -3.56
C MET A 124 12.53 -8.13 -2.85
N LYS A 125 13.26 -7.00 -2.79
CA LYS A 125 14.51 -6.88 -2.03
C LYS A 125 14.36 -7.11 -0.51
N TYR A 126 13.15 -6.93 0.03
CA TYR A 126 12.83 -7.12 1.45
C TYR A 126 12.25 -8.51 1.75
N ARG A 127 12.33 -9.45 0.80
CA ARG A 127 11.79 -10.81 0.96
C ARG A 127 12.61 -11.65 1.95
N ASN A 128 13.92 -11.39 2.05
CA ASN A 128 14.90 -12.16 2.82
C ASN A 128 15.58 -11.33 3.91
#